data_AF-A0A965BYL1-F1
#
_entry.id   AF-A0A965BYL1-F1
#
_cell.length_a   1.000
_cell.length_b   1.000
_cell.length_c   1.000
_cell.angle_alpha   90.00
_cell.angle_beta   90.00
_cell.angle_gamma   90.00
#
_symmetry.space_group_name_H-M   'P 1'
#
loop_
_entity.id
_entity.type
_entity.pdbx_description
1 polymer ?
#
loop_
_entity_poly.entity_id
_entity_poly.type
_entity_poly.pdbx_seq_one_letter_code
_entity_poly.pdbx_strand_id
1 'polypeptide(L)'
;MRRIHTIHFVGIGGAGMCGIAEVLLNQGYRITGSDLKRSAATDRLKNMGARIYLRHEAANVAKADVVVYSSAINKRNPEIRAAITQHKPLIPRAEMLAELMRYRHAIAIAGTHGKTTTTSIVASVLAAGGLDPTYVIGGLLNSSGSNAGLGESRYLVAEADESDASFMHLQPMVAAVTNIEADHMVTYGGDFENLKNYFVEFLHNLPFYGLAVLCIDDPGVK
;
A
#
# COMPACT_ATOMS: atom_id res chain seq x y z
N MET A 1 14.80 -15.22 13.92
CA MET A 1 14.03 -14.48 14.94
C MET A 1 13.62 -13.12 14.34
N ARG A 2 12.33 -12.85 14.13
CA ARG A 2 11.89 -11.52 13.68
C ARG A 2 12.13 -10.52 14.82
N ARG A 3 12.85 -9.43 14.57
CA ARG A 3 13.15 -8.38 15.58
C ARG A 3 11.94 -7.49 15.87
N ILE A 4 10.98 -7.45 14.95
CA ILE A 4 9.73 -6.68 15.01
C ILE A 4 8.57 -7.66 15.24
N HIS A 5 7.76 -7.40 16.27
CA HIS A 5 6.57 -8.17 16.60
C HIS A 5 5.31 -7.31 16.65
N THR A 6 5.42 -6.08 17.14
CA THR A 6 4.29 -5.16 17.36
C THR A 6 4.40 -3.94 16.49
N ILE A 7 3.39 -3.72 15.64
CA ILE A 7 3.31 -2.58 14.72
C ILE A 7 2.14 -1.70 15.18
N HIS A 8 2.40 -0.40 15.38
CA HIS A 8 1.38 0.56 15.76
C HIS A 8 0.99 1.47 14.59
N PHE A 9 -0.29 1.53 14.25
CA PHE A 9 -0.81 2.40 13.19
C PHE A 9 -1.43 3.66 13.79
N VAL A 10 -0.97 4.83 13.35
CA VAL A 10 -1.60 6.12 13.69
C VAL A 10 -2.61 6.48 12.60
N GLY A 11 -3.89 6.55 12.94
CA GLY A 11 -4.99 6.69 11.97
C GLY A 11 -5.32 5.37 11.29
N ILE A 12 -5.43 4.28 12.06
CA ILE A 12 -5.58 2.91 11.56
C ILE A 12 -6.90 2.68 10.78
N GLY A 13 -7.94 3.47 11.04
CA GLY A 13 -9.22 3.40 10.34
C GLY A 13 -9.24 4.11 8.99
N GLY A 14 -8.18 4.83 8.63
CA GLY A 14 -8.08 5.54 7.35
C GLY A 14 -7.99 4.61 6.14
N ALA A 15 -8.44 5.12 4.99
CA ALA A 15 -8.32 4.43 3.70
C ALA A 15 -6.85 4.06 3.44
N GLY A 16 -6.62 2.79 3.10
CA GLY A 16 -5.28 2.21 2.89
C GLY A 16 -4.48 1.88 4.14
N MET A 17 -4.77 2.48 5.30
CA MET A 17 -4.12 2.07 6.56
C MET A 17 -4.72 0.77 7.10
N CYS A 18 -6.05 0.67 7.08
CA CYS A 18 -6.75 -0.49 7.62
C CYS A 18 -6.43 -1.78 6.87
N GLY A 19 -6.32 -1.72 5.54
CA GLY A 19 -5.96 -2.88 4.72
C GLY A 19 -4.53 -3.36 4.95
N ILE A 20 -3.57 -2.45 5.09
CA ILE A 20 -2.17 -2.80 5.42
C ILE A 20 -2.12 -3.47 6.81
N ALA A 21 -2.83 -2.89 7.79
CA ALA A 21 -2.93 -3.45 9.12
C ALA A 21 -3.55 -4.87 9.12
N GLU A 22 -4.57 -5.10 8.29
CA GLU A 22 -5.21 -6.40 8.13
C GLU A 22 -4.25 -7.45 7.54
N VAL A 23 -3.52 -7.10 6.48
CA VAL A 23 -2.50 -7.99 5.90
C VAL A 23 -1.45 -8.38 6.94
N LEU A 24 -0.98 -7.43 7.74
CA LEU A 24 0.03 -7.71 8.76
C LEU A 24 -0.51 -8.55 9.92
N LEU A 25 -1.79 -8.37 10.31
CA LEU A 25 -2.47 -9.28 11.25
C LEU A 25 -2.44 -10.72 10.72
N ASN A 26 -2.84 -10.93 9.46
CA ASN A 26 -2.87 -12.26 8.84
C ASN A 26 -1.47 -12.90 8.72
N GLN A 27 -0.42 -12.08 8.64
CA GLN A 27 0.98 -12.54 8.71
C GLN A 27 1.49 -12.83 10.13
N GLY A 28 0.64 -12.69 11.15
CA GLY A 28 0.93 -13.01 12.54
C GLY A 28 1.60 -11.89 13.34
N TYR A 29 1.64 -10.66 12.82
CA TYR A 29 2.12 -9.51 13.61
C TYR A 29 1.08 -9.08 14.64
N ARG A 30 1.55 -8.55 15.78
CA ARG A 30 0.65 -7.91 16.74
C ARG A 30 0.36 -6.50 16.26
N ILE A 31 -0.89 -6.25 15.89
CA ILE A 31 -1.30 -4.93 15.44
C ILE A 31 -1.95 -4.17 16.57
N THR A 32 -1.50 -2.94 16.73
CA THR A 32 -2.18 -1.94 17.53
C THR A 32 -2.43 -0.71 16.67
N GLY A 33 -3.41 0.10 17.00
CA GLY A 33 -3.59 1.35 16.28
C GLY A 33 -4.51 2.33 16.96
N SER A 34 -4.35 3.59 16.61
CA SER A 34 -5.14 4.70 17.12
C SER A 34 -6.00 5.28 16.00
N ASP A 35 -7.18 5.75 16.36
CA ASP A 35 -8.01 6.59 15.51
C ASP A 35 -8.83 7.56 16.37
N LEU A 36 -9.35 8.64 15.77
CA LEU A 36 -10.21 9.60 16.47
C LEU A 36 -11.65 9.11 16.57
N LYS A 37 -12.09 8.27 15.62
CA LYS A 37 -13.46 7.79 15.55
C LYS A 37 -13.50 6.29 15.35
N ARG A 38 -14.47 5.65 16.00
CA ARG A 38 -14.82 4.26 15.72
C ARG A 38 -15.46 4.18 14.34
N SER A 39 -15.09 3.17 13.57
CA SER A 39 -15.60 2.87 12.24
C SER A 39 -15.72 1.36 12.01
N ALA A 40 -16.44 0.97 10.96
CA ALA A 40 -16.53 -0.44 10.55
C ALA A 40 -15.14 -1.07 10.33
N ALA A 41 -14.18 -0.31 9.78
CA ALA A 41 -12.81 -0.78 9.59
C ALA A 41 -12.10 -1.05 10.93
N THR A 42 -12.22 -0.13 11.90
CA THR A 42 -11.63 -0.34 13.24
C THR A 42 -12.28 -1.52 13.98
N ASP A 43 -13.59 -1.72 13.80
CA ASP A 43 -14.32 -2.84 14.40
C ASP A 43 -13.91 -4.18 13.80
N ARG A 44 -13.77 -4.24 12.46
CA ARG A 44 -13.24 -5.41 11.76
C ARG A 44 -11.85 -5.79 12.27
N LEU A 45 -10.92 -4.83 12.28
CA LEU A 45 -9.55 -5.07 12.77
C LEU A 45 -9.52 -5.51 14.23
N LYS A 46 -10.36 -4.92 15.08
CA LYS A 46 -10.51 -5.33 16.48
C LYS A 46 -10.99 -6.78 16.59
N ASN A 47 -11.99 -7.17 15.80
CA ASN A 47 -12.50 -8.55 15.76
C ASN A 47 -11.45 -9.55 15.26
N MET A 48 -10.52 -9.10 14.40
CA MET A 48 -9.38 -9.88 13.95
C MET A 48 -8.22 -9.92 14.96
N GLY A 49 -8.34 -9.23 16.10
CA GLY A 49 -7.36 -9.27 17.19
C GLY A 49 -6.45 -8.05 17.31
N ALA A 50 -6.64 -7.00 16.50
CA ALA A 50 -5.92 -5.74 16.71
C ALA A 50 -6.38 -5.03 17.99
N ARG A 51 -5.45 -4.35 18.67
CA ARG A 51 -5.78 -3.46 19.78
C ARG A 51 -6.00 -2.03 19.26
N ILE A 52 -7.24 -1.55 19.35
CA ILE A 52 -7.63 -0.21 18.89
C ILE A 52 -7.73 0.78 20.06
N TYR A 53 -7.19 1.98 19.88
CA TYR A 53 -7.30 3.13 20.78
C TYR A 53 -8.11 4.24 20.09
N LEU A 54 -9.12 4.80 20.76
CA LEU A 54 -9.99 5.85 20.20
C LEU A 54 -9.54 7.27 20.60
N ARG A 55 -8.23 7.50 20.60
CA ARG A 55 -7.57 8.77 20.90
C ARG A 55 -6.09 8.66 20.58
N HIS A 56 -5.46 9.79 20.23
CA HIS A 56 -4.01 9.86 20.07
C HIS A 56 -3.34 10.18 21.39
N GLU A 57 -2.57 9.23 21.93
CA GLU A 57 -1.84 9.41 23.20
C GLU A 57 -0.44 8.80 23.12
N ALA A 58 0.55 9.48 23.69
CA ALA A 58 1.94 9.02 23.74
C ALA A 58 2.09 7.60 24.30
N ALA A 59 1.21 7.18 25.22
CA ALA A 59 1.22 5.84 25.81
C ALA A 59 0.85 4.73 24.81
N ASN A 60 0.14 5.03 23.72
CA ASN A 60 -0.34 4.04 22.76
C ASN A 60 0.81 3.35 22.02
N VAL A 61 1.91 4.07 21.78
CA VAL A 61 3.10 3.54 21.11
C VAL A 61 4.06 2.82 22.05
N ALA A 62 3.83 2.80 23.36
CA ALA A 62 4.80 2.32 24.35
C ALA A 62 5.33 0.89 24.09
N LYS A 63 4.48 0.00 23.59
CA LYS A 63 4.84 -1.40 23.27
C LYS A 63 5.09 -1.66 21.78
N ALA A 64 5.03 -0.63 20.94
CA ALA A 64 5.29 -0.75 19.51
C ALA A 64 6.78 -0.90 19.25
N ASP A 65 7.15 -1.80 18.34
CA ASP A 65 8.51 -1.91 17.81
C ASP A 65 8.71 -0.93 16.65
N VAL A 66 7.63 -0.62 15.91
CA VAL A 66 7.60 0.31 14.78
C VAL A 66 6.24 1.00 14.72
N VAL A 67 6.21 2.23 14.21
CA VAL A 67 5.00 3.03 14.06
C VAL A 67 4.77 3.37 12.59
N VAL A 68 3.58 3.05 12.08
CA VAL A 68 3.14 3.36 10.73
C VAL A 68 2.17 4.53 10.76
N TYR A 69 2.31 5.48 9.85
CA TYR A 69 1.46 6.67 9.80
C TYR A 69 1.13 7.06 8.36
N SER A 70 -0.04 7.68 8.17
CA SER A 70 -0.41 8.25 6.87
C SER A 70 0.07 9.70 6.72
N SER A 71 0.06 10.21 5.49
CA SER A 71 0.40 11.61 5.19
C SER A 71 -0.53 12.62 5.89
N ALA A 72 -1.74 12.21 6.27
CA ALA A 72 -2.69 13.05 7.01
C ALA A 72 -2.32 13.26 8.49
N ILE A 73 -1.37 12.48 9.03
CA ILE A 73 -0.96 12.58 10.43
C ILE A 73 0.04 13.72 10.61
N ASN A 74 -0.33 14.71 11.41
CA ASN A 74 0.54 15.83 11.76
C ASN A 74 1.72 15.37 12.62
N LYS A 75 2.94 15.89 12.35
CA LYS A 75 4.15 15.66 13.17
C LYS A 75 4.01 16.05 14.65
N ARG A 76 3.06 16.94 14.98
CA ARG A 76 2.72 17.32 16.36
C ARG A 76 1.90 16.26 17.10
N ASN A 77 1.44 15.21 16.42
CA ASN A 77 0.71 14.11 17.06
C ASN A 77 1.55 13.52 18.22
N PRO A 78 0.94 13.31 19.41
CA PRO A 78 1.66 12.85 20.58
C PRO A 78 2.30 11.45 20.41
N GLU A 79 1.71 10.57 19.59
CA GLU A 79 2.25 9.24 19.29
C GLU A 79 3.49 9.34 18.41
N ILE A 80 3.48 10.21 17.39
CA ILE A 80 4.63 10.46 16.53
C ILE A 80 5.79 11.03 17.34
N ARG A 81 5.53 12.05 18.18
CA ARG A 81 6.56 12.62 19.06
C ARG A 81 7.11 11.60 20.05
N ALA A 82 6.24 10.78 20.65
CA ALA A 82 6.66 9.74 21.58
C ALA A 82 7.51 8.66 20.90
N ALA A 83 7.15 8.26 19.67
CA ALA A 83 7.95 7.32 18.89
C ALA A 83 9.35 7.86 18.61
N ILE A 84 9.47 9.14 18.23
CA ILE A 84 10.76 9.81 18.04
C ILE A 84 11.59 9.81 19.33
N THR A 85 11.01 10.26 20.45
CA THR A 85 11.69 10.30 21.75
C THR A 85 12.14 8.91 22.23
N GLN A 86 11.39 7.87 21.88
CA GLN A 86 11.69 6.48 22.22
C GLN A 86 12.56 5.77 21.15
N HIS A 87 13.06 6.51 20.14
CA HIS A 87 13.85 5.98 19.03
C HIS A 87 13.19 4.83 18.26
N LYS A 88 11.86 4.87 18.15
CA LYS A 88 11.08 3.90 17.38
C LYS A 88 11.05 4.31 15.92
N PRO A 89 11.30 3.39 14.96
CA PRO A 89 11.19 3.70 13.55
C PRO A 89 9.78 4.19 13.20
N LEU A 90 9.73 5.27 12.43
CA LEU A 90 8.52 5.80 11.82
C LEU A 90 8.53 5.40 10.36
N ILE A 91 7.51 4.67 9.91
CA ILE A 91 7.38 4.22 8.52
C ILE A 91 6.12 4.86 7.91
N PRO A 92 6.25 5.64 6.82
CA PRO A 92 5.09 6.12 6.07
C PRO A 92 4.24 4.96 5.52
N ARG A 93 2.93 5.18 5.36
CA ARG A 93 2.01 4.23 4.71
C ARG A 93 2.57 3.67 3.39
N ALA A 94 3.12 4.56 2.57
CA ALA A 94 3.71 4.25 1.26
C ALA A 94 4.80 3.18 1.34
N GLU A 95 5.78 3.39 2.22
CA GLU A 95 6.89 2.46 2.43
C GLU A 95 6.41 1.14 3.04
N MET A 96 5.42 1.17 3.94
CA MET A 96 4.86 -0.07 4.48
C MET A 96 4.13 -0.88 3.41
N LEU A 97 3.40 -0.23 2.50
CA LEU A 97 2.77 -0.91 1.36
C LEU A 97 3.82 -1.52 0.43
N ALA A 98 4.89 -0.77 0.12
CA ALA A 98 6.02 -1.26 -0.66
C ALA A 98 6.63 -2.53 -0.04
N GLU A 99 6.86 -2.53 1.28
CA GLU A 99 7.38 -3.70 1.98
C GLU A 99 6.43 -4.90 1.90
N LEU A 100 5.10 -4.70 1.90
CA LEU A 100 4.15 -5.80 1.66
C LEU A 100 4.32 -6.42 0.26
N MET A 101 4.63 -5.61 -0.76
CA MET A 101 4.87 -6.11 -2.12
C MET A 101 6.11 -6.99 -2.20
N ARG A 102 7.19 -6.66 -1.46
CA ARG A 102 8.46 -7.41 -1.52
C ARG A 102 8.35 -8.88 -1.15
N TYR A 103 7.39 -9.23 -0.31
CA TYR A 103 7.15 -10.62 0.12
C TYR A 103 6.08 -11.33 -0.70
N ARG A 104 5.65 -10.75 -1.83
CA ARG A 104 4.60 -11.27 -2.69
C ARG A 104 5.04 -11.22 -4.16
N HIS A 105 4.39 -12.02 -4.98
CA HIS A 105 4.47 -11.87 -6.43
C HIS A 105 3.57 -10.70 -6.83
N ALA A 106 4.10 -9.49 -6.66
CA ALA A 106 3.35 -8.26 -6.80
C ALA A 106 3.23 -7.83 -8.27
N ILE A 107 2.01 -7.50 -8.70
CA ILE A 107 1.66 -7.03 -10.04
C ILE A 107 1.17 -5.59 -9.88
N ALA A 108 1.92 -4.62 -10.41
CA ALA A 108 1.56 -3.22 -10.40
C ALA A 108 0.93 -2.83 -11.75
N ILE A 109 -0.23 -2.16 -11.70
CA ILE A 109 -0.95 -1.66 -12.87
C ILE A 109 -0.88 -0.14 -12.87
N ALA A 110 -0.01 0.41 -13.70
CA ALA A 110 0.24 1.83 -13.88
C ALA A 110 -0.37 2.36 -15.19
N GLY A 111 -0.39 3.69 -15.30
CA GLY A 111 -0.84 4.44 -16.47
C GLY A 111 -1.99 5.38 -16.13
N THR A 112 -2.21 6.42 -16.92
CA THR A 112 -3.15 7.49 -16.56
C THR A 112 -4.59 6.98 -16.47
N HIS A 113 -5.02 6.18 -17.45
CA HIS A 113 -6.35 5.58 -17.54
C HIS A 113 -6.32 4.06 -17.54
N GLY A 114 -7.42 3.44 -17.09
CA GLY A 114 -7.61 1.99 -17.16
C GLY A 114 -6.97 1.18 -16.04
N LYS A 115 -6.33 1.81 -15.05
CA LYS A 115 -5.72 1.15 -13.89
C LYS A 115 -6.72 0.26 -13.14
N THR A 116 -7.87 0.81 -12.76
CA THR A 116 -8.89 0.12 -11.96
C THR A 116 -9.53 -1.06 -12.68
N THR A 117 -9.94 -0.86 -13.93
CA THR A 117 -10.52 -1.92 -14.74
C THR A 117 -9.52 -3.05 -14.96
N THR A 118 -8.28 -2.72 -15.33
CA THR A 118 -7.23 -3.71 -15.58
C THR A 118 -6.85 -4.46 -14.30
N THR A 119 -6.70 -3.77 -13.17
CA THR A 119 -6.47 -4.39 -11.84
C THR A 119 -7.57 -5.39 -11.50
N SER A 120 -8.84 -5.00 -11.72
CA SER A 120 -10.00 -5.86 -11.46
C SER A 120 -10.02 -7.10 -12.36
N ILE A 121 -9.70 -6.95 -13.66
CA ILE A 121 -9.62 -8.06 -14.61
C ILE A 121 -8.51 -9.04 -14.19
N VAL A 122 -7.31 -8.52 -13.90
CA VAL A 122 -6.18 -9.35 -13.46
C VAL A 122 -6.52 -10.10 -12.17
N ALA A 123 -7.11 -9.42 -11.19
CA ALA A 123 -7.55 -10.04 -9.95
C ALA A 123 -8.59 -11.15 -10.20
N SER A 124 -9.58 -10.88 -11.06
CA SER A 124 -10.65 -11.83 -11.40
C SER A 124 -10.10 -13.08 -12.11
N VAL A 125 -9.19 -12.91 -13.07
CA VAL A 125 -8.56 -14.04 -13.79
C VAL A 125 -7.74 -14.91 -12.85
N LEU A 126 -6.92 -14.29 -11.98
CA LEU A 126 -6.15 -15.02 -10.96
C LEU A 126 -7.07 -15.76 -9.97
N ALA A 127 -8.17 -15.14 -9.56
CA ALA A 127 -9.17 -15.76 -8.69
C ALA A 127 -9.84 -16.96 -9.36
N ALA A 128 -10.24 -16.83 -10.64
CA ALA A 128 -10.80 -17.92 -11.43
C ALA A 128 -9.82 -19.10 -11.60
N GLY A 129 -8.51 -18.81 -11.59
CA GLY A 129 -7.44 -19.82 -11.54
C GLY A 129 -7.18 -20.43 -10.16
N GLY A 130 -7.96 -20.08 -9.13
CA GLY A 130 -7.79 -20.58 -7.77
C GLY A 130 -6.59 -19.98 -7.01
N LEU A 131 -6.04 -18.86 -7.48
CA LEU A 131 -4.88 -18.19 -6.86
C LEU A 131 -5.29 -17.12 -5.84
N ASP A 132 -6.55 -16.71 -5.87
CA ASP A 132 -7.24 -15.80 -4.93
C ASP A 132 -6.40 -14.59 -4.49
N PRO A 133 -6.00 -13.69 -5.42
CA PRO A 133 -5.07 -12.62 -5.11
C PRO A 133 -5.62 -11.64 -4.08
N THR A 134 -4.71 -11.04 -3.32
CA THR A 134 -5.01 -9.76 -2.67
C THR A 134 -4.87 -8.66 -3.72
N TYR A 135 -5.76 -7.67 -3.73
CA TYR A 135 -5.64 -6.57 -4.67
C TYR A 135 -5.90 -5.20 -4.04
N VAL A 136 -5.37 -4.13 -4.64
CA VAL A 136 -5.41 -2.76 -4.14
C VAL A 136 -5.97 -1.84 -5.21
N ILE A 137 -7.13 -1.24 -4.94
CA ILE A 137 -7.83 -0.30 -5.83
C ILE A 137 -8.11 0.98 -5.05
N GLY A 138 -7.71 2.15 -5.56
CA GLY A 138 -7.85 3.43 -4.88
C GLY A 138 -7.19 3.45 -3.49
N GLY A 139 -6.09 2.73 -3.33
CA GLY A 139 -5.40 2.55 -2.05
C GLY A 139 -6.12 1.61 -1.05
N LEU A 140 -7.25 1.01 -1.40
CA LEU A 140 -7.99 0.07 -0.55
C LEU A 140 -7.62 -1.36 -0.90
N LEU A 141 -7.15 -2.12 0.11
CA LEU A 141 -6.87 -3.55 -0.04
C LEU A 141 -8.17 -4.35 0.04
N ASN A 142 -8.37 -5.25 -0.92
CA ASN A 142 -9.52 -6.14 -1.06
C ASN A 142 -9.05 -7.56 -1.45
N SER A 143 -9.93 -8.56 -1.31
CA SER A 143 -9.71 -9.94 -1.75
C SER A 143 -10.91 -10.44 -2.55
N SER A 144 -10.65 -11.36 -3.49
CA SER A 144 -11.67 -11.89 -4.41
C SER A 144 -12.62 -12.89 -3.74
N GLY A 145 -12.18 -13.56 -2.67
CA GLY A 145 -12.99 -14.48 -1.88
C GLY A 145 -13.53 -13.88 -0.59
N SER A 146 -14.80 -14.17 -0.26
CA SER A 146 -15.42 -13.79 1.03
C SER A 146 -14.80 -14.48 2.25
N ASN A 147 -13.97 -15.51 2.04
CA ASN A 147 -13.41 -16.36 3.10
C ASN A 147 -11.88 -16.36 3.17
N ALA A 148 -11.16 -15.77 2.21
CA ALA A 148 -9.70 -15.68 2.27
C ALA A 148 -9.28 -14.33 2.85
N GLY A 149 -8.40 -14.38 3.85
CA GLY A 149 -7.89 -13.18 4.50
C GLY A 149 -7.03 -12.35 3.55
N LEU A 150 -7.08 -11.02 3.67
CA LEU A 150 -6.16 -10.14 2.95
C LEU A 150 -4.71 -10.56 3.20
N GLY A 151 -3.94 -10.75 2.14
CA GLY A 151 -2.53 -11.07 2.19
C GLY A 151 -2.17 -12.55 2.37
N GLU A 152 -3.12 -13.48 2.38
CA GLU A 152 -2.84 -14.92 2.41
C GLU A 152 -2.28 -15.44 1.07
N SER A 153 -2.74 -14.86 -0.05
CA SER A 153 -2.26 -15.24 -1.37
C SER A 153 -0.83 -14.83 -1.61
N ARG A 154 -0.17 -15.60 -2.48
CA ARG A 154 1.17 -15.27 -3.02
C ARG A 154 1.12 -14.05 -3.94
N TYR A 155 -0.04 -13.74 -4.52
CA TYR A 155 -0.22 -12.65 -5.47
C TYR A 155 -0.80 -11.41 -4.80
N LEU A 156 -0.23 -10.25 -5.14
CA LEU A 156 -0.73 -8.94 -4.77
C LEU A 156 -0.88 -8.11 -6.05
N VAL A 157 -2.08 -7.68 -6.40
CA VAL A 157 -2.33 -6.87 -7.60
C VAL A 157 -2.66 -5.45 -7.16
N ALA A 158 -1.88 -4.44 -7.52
CA ALA A 158 -2.10 -3.07 -7.04
C ALA A 158 -2.17 -2.08 -8.20
N GLU A 159 -3.09 -1.13 -8.10
CA GLU A 159 -3.01 0.11 -8.87
C GLU A 159 -1.76 0.89 -8.45
N ALA A 160 -1.05 1.40 -9.46
CA ALA A 160 0.07 2.29 -9.29
C ALA A 160 -0.33 3.65 -9.89
N ASP A 161 -0.74 4.57 -9.02
CA ASP A 161 -1.13 5.93 -9.39
C ASP A 161 0.10 6.83 -9.37
N GLU A 162 0.45 7.35 -10.53
CA GLU A 162 1.61 8.20 -10.73
C GLU A 162 1.56 9.48 -9.86
N SER A 163 0.36 9.96 -9.51
CA SER A 163 0.17 11.12 -8.64
C SER A 163 0.38 10.84 -7.14
N ASP A 164 0.41 9.57 -6.71
CA ASP A 164 0.64 9.19 -5.31
C ASP A 164 2.15 9.10 -5.02
N ALA A 165 2.60 9.74 -3.94
CA ALA A 165 3.99 9.70 -3.50
C ALA A 165 4.53 8.27 -3.23
N SER A 166 3.66 7.28 -3.06
CA SER A 166 4.00 5.86 -2.93
C SER A 166 4.39 5.17 -4.23
N PHE A 167 4.07 5.77 -5.39
CA PHE A 167 4.32 5.19 -6.71
C PHE A 167 5.77 4.71 -6.88
N MET A 168 6.72 5.58 -6.53
CA MET A 168 8.16 5.28 -6.66
C MET A 168 8.69 4.29 -5.63
N HIS A 169 7.92 4.01 -4.59
CA HIS A 169 8.31 3.03 -3.58
C HIS A 169 7.82 1.63 -3.93
N LEU A 170 6.91 1.46 -4.90
CA LEU A 170 6.41 0.15 -5.28
C LEU A 170 7.56 -0.73 -5.79
N GLN A 171 7.57 -1.99 -5.35
CA GLN A 171 8.57 -2.99 -5.72
C GLN A 171 7.87 -4.19 -6.38
N PRO A 172 7.36 -4.04 -7.61
CA PRO A 172 6.65 -5.11 -8.30
C PRO A 172 7.58 -6.18 -8.86
N MET A 173 7.01 -7.36 -9.09
CA MET A 173 7.58 -8.41 -9.94
C MET A 173 7.14 -8.25 -11.41
N VAL A 174 5.93 -7.71 -11.61
CA VAL A 174 5.36 -7.39 -12.92
C VAL A 174 4.80 -5.97 -12.86
N ALA A 175 5.13 -5.13 -13.83
CA ALA A 175 4.54 -3.80 -14.00
C ALA A 175 3.88 -3.70 -15.37
N ALA A 176 2.62 -3.29 -15.39
CA ALA A 176 1.90 -2.96 -16.62
C ALA A 176 1.74 -1.45 -16.74
N VAL A 177 1.96 -0.89 -17.95
CA VAL A 177 1.70 0.52 -18.25
C VAL A 177 0.66 0.58 -19.37
N THR A 178 -0.53 1.09 -19.04
CA THR A 178 -1.68 1.13 -19.97
C THR A 178 -1.60 2.30 -20.96
N ASN A 179 -1.16 3.47 -20.51
CA ASN A 179 -0.98 4.71 -21.28
C ASN A 179 -0.24 5.75 -20.43
N ILE A 180 0.31 6.80 -21.06
CA ILE A 180 0.96 7.93 -20.38
C ILE A 180 0.41 9.24 -20.95
N GLU A 181 -0.48 9.89 -20.21
CA GLU A 181 -1.14 11.15 -20.61
C GLU A 181 -0.89 12.29 -19.62
N ALA A 182 -1.16 13.53 -20.05
CA ALA A 182 -0.81 14.75 -19.34
C ALA A 182 -1.81 15.18 -18.24
N ASP A 183 -2.47 14.24 -17.55
CA ASP A 183 -3.55 14.54 -16.59
C ASP A 183 -3.08 14.93 -15.18
N HIS A 184 -1.80 14.74 -14.86
CA HIS A 184 -1.24 15.03 -13.53
C HIS A 184 0.07 15.84 -13.57
N MET A 185 0.21 16.70 -14.59
CA MET A 185 1.44 17.46 -14.89
C MET A 185 1.93 18.35 -13.74
N VAL A 186 1.03 18.83 -12.88
CA VAL A 186 1.39 19.64 -11.70
C VAL A 186 2.36 18.89 -10.79
N THR A 187 2.21 17.57 -10.65
CA THR A 187 3.10 16.70 -9.87
C THR A 187 4.52 16.67 -10.44
N TYR A 188 4.67 16.94 -11.75
CA TYR A 188 5.92 16.83 -12.51
C TYR A 188 6.45 18.18 -12.99
N GLY A 189 6.07 19.26 -12.29
CA GLY A 189 6.55 20.61 -12.62
C GLY A 189 6.00 21.16 -13.95
N GLY A 190 4.94 20.57 -14.49
CA GLY A 190 4.33 20.99 -15.76
C GLY A 190 5.05 20.47 -17.01
N ASP A 191 5.99 19.53 -16.88
CA ASP A 191 6.77 18.98 -17.99
C ASP A 191 6.47 17.49 -18.25
N PHE A 192 6.13 17.17 -19.50
CA PHE A 192 5.72 15.84 -19.92
C PHE A 192 6.90 14.89 -20.03
N GLU A 193 8.09 15.40 -20.33
CA GLU A 193 9.29 14.56 -20.36
C GLU A 193 9.69 14.13 -18.94
N ASN A 194 9.42 14.97 -17.92
CA ASN A 194 9.57 14.55 -16.53
C ASN A 194 8.58 13.44 -16.15
N LEU A 195 7.33 13.51 -16.62
CA LEU A 195 6.36 12.43 -16.42
C LEU A 195 6.86 11.12 -17.05
N LYS A 196 7.33 11.14 -18.30
CA LYS A 196 7.89 9.95 -18.96
C LYS A 196 9.08 9.37 -18.20
N ASN A 197 10.02 10.22 -17.78
CA ASN A 197 11.15 9.79 -16.98
C ASN A 197 10.70 9.14 -15.67
N TYR A 198 9.62 9.62 -15.06
CA TYR A 198 9.04 9.02 -13.86
C TYR A 198 8.52 7.59 -14.11
N PHE A 199 7.86 7.35 -15.24
CA PHE A 199 7.46 6.00 -15.64
C PHE A 199 8.67 5.10 -15.90
N VAL A 200 9.74 5.63 -16.51
CA VAL A 200 11.00 4.89 -16.70
C VAL A 200 11.62 4.51 -15.35
N GLU A 201 11.71 5.44 -14.40
CA GLU A 201 12.22 5.16 -13.06
C GLU A 201 11.37 4.15 -12.31
N PHE A 202 10.04 4.22 -12.42
CA PHE A 202 9.13 3.23 -11.87
C PHE A 202 9.37 1.84 -12.47
N LEU A 203 9.56 1.73 -13.79
CA LEU A 203 9.87 0.45 -14.43
C LEU A 203 11.25 -0.09 -13.99
N HIS A 204 12.21 0.78 -13.69
CA HIS A 204 13.50 0.38 -13.13
C HIS A 204 13.42 -0.17 -11.68
N ASN A 205 12.30 -0.02 -10.99
CA ASN A 205 12.07 -0.71 -9.72
C ASN A 205 11.82 -2.23 -9.91
N LEU A 206 11.55 -2.68 -11.14
CA LEU A 206 11.51 -4.11 -11.43
C LEU A 206 12.89 -4.74 -11.19
N PRO A 207 12.96 -5.93 -10.59
CA PRO A 207 14.19 -6.70 -10.61
C PRO A 207 14.56 -7.09 -12.05
N PHE A 208 15.82 -7.46 -12.32
CA PHE A 208 16.26 -7.86 -13.67
C PHE A 208 15.49 -9.07 -14.24
N TYR A 209 14.86 -9.86 -13.37
CA TYR A 209 14.00 -11.00 -13.71
C TYR A 209 12.50 -10.66 -13.67
N GLY A 210 12.16 -9.38 -13.52
CA GLY A 210 10.80 -8.87 -13.56
C GLY A 210 10.28 -8.76 -14.99
N LEU A 211 9.01 -8.38 -15.13
CA LEU A 211 8.33 -8.23 -16.41
C LEU A 211 7.69 -6.84 -16.54
N ALA A 212 8.01 -6.13 -17.62
CA ALA A 212 7.29 -4.94 -18.04
C ALA A 212 6.30 -5.29 -19.16
N VAL A 213 5.03 -4.93 -18.98
CA VAL A 213 3.95 -5.11 -19.97
C VAL A 213 3.54 -3.72 -20.46
N LEU A 214 3.88 -3.39 -21.70
CA LEU A 214 3.75 -2.03 -22.23
C LEU A 214 2.72 -1.98 -23.37
N CYS A 215 1.76 -1.07 -23.25
CA CYS A 215 0.76 -0.83 -24.29
C CYS A 215 1.36 0.03 -25.42
N ILE A 216 1.87 -0.62 -26.47
CA ILE A 216 2.50 0.07 -27.62
C ILE A 216 1.50 0.78 -28.55
N ASP A 217 0.21 0.75 -28.24
CA ASP A 217 -0.79 1.53 -28.98
C ASP A 217 -0.76 2.99 -28.52
N ASP A 218 -0.30 3.25 -27.29
CA ASP A 218 -0.13 4.59 -26.74
C ASP A 218 1.21 5.22 -27.18
N PRO A 219 1.20 6.41 -27.80
CA PRO A 219 2.44 7.10 -28.20
C PRO A 219 3.30 7.57 -27.03
N GLY A 220 2.74 7.83 -25.85
CA GLY A 220 3.47 8.23 -24.65
C GLY A 220 4.30 7.09 -24.04
N VAL A 221 3.89 5.84 -24.30
CA VAL A 221 4.61 4.62 -23.91
C VAL A 221 5.79 4.28 -24.85
N LYS A 222 5.83 4.83 -26.07
CA LYS A 222 6.91 4.61 -27.06
C LYS A 222 8.11 5.53 -26.83
#